data_AF-A0A1Y1KHS0-F1
#
_entry.id   AF-A0A1Y1KHS0-F1
#
_cell.length_a   1.000
_cell.length_b   1.000
_cell.length_c   1.000
_cell.angle_alpha   90.00
_cell.angle_beta   90.00
_cell.angle_gamma   90.00
#
_symmetry.space_group_name_H-M   'P 1'
#
loop_
_entity.id
_entity.type
_entity.pdbx_description
1 polymer ?
#
loop_
_entity_poly.entity_id
_entity_poly.type
_entity_poly.pdbx_seq_one_letter_code
_entity_poly.pdbx_strand_id
1 'polypeptide(L)'
;GNSGKRNAVFRMQRRAVRIIIAGLGYSEDCRKAFKHLNILTLPCAFILECLCYAKKNFHSFTTNSQIHHHNTRHKDDLRVNFGRLCKTQKGPRIQSQIFFNCIPAHLRHIDTIEFKNKIKTFLSS
;
A
#
# COMPACT_ATOMS: atom_id res chain seq x y z
N GLY A 1 -4.60 18.61 4.91
CA GLY A 1 -4.19 18.40 6.30
C GLY A 1 -2.76 17.92 6.29
N ASN A 2 -1.82 18.77 6.69
CA ASN A 2 -0.38 18.50 6.66
C ASN A 2 0.04 18.11 8.10
N SER A 3 0.01 16.82 8.44
CA SER A 3 1.15 15.88 8.44
C SER A 3 2.16 15.99 9.61
N GLY A 4 1.89 16.73 10.68
CA GLY A 4 2.69 16.61 11.93
C GLY A 4 2.53 15.26 12.64
N LYS A 5 1.28 14.77 12.74
CA LYS A 5 0.94 13.53 13.47
C LYS A 5 1.50 12.26 12.80
N ARG A 6 1.47 12.18 11.46
CA ARG A 6 2.01 11.00 10.73
C ARG A 6 3.51 10.84 10.95
N ASN A 7 4.25 11.95 10.93
CA ASN A 7 5.69 11.96 11.20
C ASN A 7 5.97 11.59 12.67
N ALA A 8 5.15 12.03 13.61
CA ALA A 8 5.25 11.63 15.01
C ALA A 8 5.02 10.12 15.19
N VAL A 9 3.97 9.54 14.58
CA VAL A 9 3.71 8.10 14.63
C VAL A 9 4.85 7.30 14.01
N PHE A 10 5.39 7.73 12.87
CA PHE A 10 6.54 7.06 12.25
C PHE A 10 7.79 7.14 13.13
N ARG A 11 8.04 8.29 13.79
CA ARG A 11 9.14 8.43 14.77
C ARG A 11 8.95 7.52 15.97
N MET A 12 7.73 7.38 16.49
CA MET A 12 7.42 6.47 17.59
C MET A 12 7.63 5.01 17.19
N GLN A 13 7.16 4.61 16.00
CA GLN A 13 7.37 3.26 15.48
C GLN A 13 8.87 2.94 15.36
N ARG A 14 9.67 3.87 14.82
CA ARG A 14 11.13 3.72 14.71
C ARG A 14 11.81 3.63 16.07
N ARG A 15 11.36 4.41 17.06
CA ARG A 15 11.87 4.33 18.45
C ARG A 15 11.56 2.98 19.09
N ALA A 16 10.33 2.47 18.94
CA ALA A 16 9.94 1.17 19.47
C ALA A 16 10.80 0.04 18.87
N VAL A 17 10.99 0.02 17.55
CA VAL A 17 11.86 -0.96 16.87
C VAL A 17 13.30 -0.87 17.36
N ARG A 18 13.82 0.33 17.63
CA ARG A 18 15.17 0.51 18.19
C ARG A 18 15.30 -0.05 19.61
N ILE A 19 14.29 0.16 20.46
CA ILE A 19 14.27 -0.35 21.85
C ILE A 19 14.19 -1.88 21.86
N ILE A 20 13.32 -2.47 21.03
CA ILE A 20 13.12 -3.93 20.97
C ILE A 20 14.39 -4.67 20.53
N ILE A 21 15.23 -4.06 19.69
CA ILE A 21 16.51 -4.65 19.26
C ILE A 21 17.64 -4.45 20.31
N ALA A 22 17.38 -3.72 21.39
CA ALA A 22 18.27 -3.56 22.54
C ALA A 22 19.77 -3.43 22.16
N GLY A 23 20.11 -2.45 21.32
CA GLY A 23 21.52 -2.20 20.99
C GLY A 23 21.81 -1.39 19.73
N LEU A 24 20.81 -1.12 18.87
CA LEU A 24 21.07 -0.31 17.67
C LEU A 24 21.50 1.11 18.03
N GLY A 25 22.76 1.45 17.69
CA GLY A 25 23.32 2.78 17.88
C GLY A 25 22.49 3.86 17.19
N TYR A 26 22.57 5.10 17.69
CA TYR A 26 21.78 6.24 17.20
C TYR A 26 21.85 6.41 15.66
N SER A 27 23.01 6.08 15.07
CA SER A 27 23.31 6.18 13.64
C SER A 27 23.05 4.90 12.85
N GLU A 28 22.74 3.77 13.49
CA GLU A 28 22.52 2.52 12.77
C GLU A 28 21.17 2.50 12.03
N ASP A 29 21.15 1.83 10.89
CA ASP A 29 19.99 1.76 10.02
C ASP A 29 18.93 0.81 10.58
N CYS A 30 17.77 1.36 10.93
CA CYS A 30 16.61 0.59 11.37
C CYS A 30 16.05 -0.31 10.26
N ARG A 31 16.37 -0.08 8.98
CA ARG A 31 15.81 -0.83 7.86
C ARG A 31 16.06 -2.33 8.03
N LYS A 32 17.27 -2.72 8.46
CA LYS A 32 17.62 -4.13 8.76
C LYS A 32 16.78 -4.69 9.90
N ALA A 33 16.52 -3.89 10.94
CA ALA A 33 15.68 -4.27 12.07
C ALA A 33 14.21 -4.49 11.68
N PHE A 34 13.65 -3.64 10.82
CA PHE A 34 12.30 -3.83 10.30
C PHE A 34 12.17 -5.13 9.51
N LYS A 35 13.19 -5.49 8.71
CA LYS A 35 13.24 -6.77 8.00
C LYS A 35 13.37 -7.96 8.97
N HIS A 36 14.30 -7.89 9.91
CA HIS A 36 14.53 -8.96 10.89
C HIS A 36 13.29 -9.25 11.75
N LEU A 37 12.57 -8.21 12.16
CA LEU A 37 11.33 -8.33 12.94
C LEU A 37 10.10 -8.62 12.08
N ASN A 38 10.22 -8.65 10.75
CA ASN A 38 9.09 -8.75 9.81
C ASN A 38 7.98 -7.70 10.06
N ILE A 39 8.37 -6.51 10.53
CA ILE A 39 7.45 -5.41 10.84
C ILE A 39 7.32 -4.50 9.61
N LEU A 40 6.08 -4.27 9.18
CA LEU A 40 5.79 -3.29 8.14
C LEU A 40 5.97 -1.87 8.69
N THR A 41 6.65 -1.02 7.93
CA THR A 41 6.68 0.42 8.22
C THR A 41 5.28 1.03 8.08
N LEU A 42 4.99 2.13 8.77
CA LEU A 42 3.71 2.85 8.66
C LEU A 42 3.23 3.08 7.20
N PRO A 43 4.07 3.55 6.25
CA PRO A 43 3.64 3.68 4.86
C PRO A 43 3.37 2.32 4.21
N CYS A 44 4.17 1.28 4.48
CA CYS A 44 3.92 -0.06 3.95
C CYS A 44 2.60 -0.65 4.48
N ALA A 45 2.30 -0.47 5.77
CA ALA A 45 1.02 -0.89 6.35
C ALA A 45 -0.16 -0.17 5.71
N PHE A 46 -0.03 1.15 5.46
CA PHE A 46 -1.06 1.92 4.74
C PHE A 46 -1.27 1.42 3.30
N ILE A 47 -0.19 1.12 2.57
CA ILE A 47 -0.26 0.55 1.22
C ILE A 47 -0.97 -0.82 1.27
N LEU A 48 -0.60 -1.70 2.20
CA LEU A 48 -1.24 -3.01 2.36
C LEU A 48 -2.74 -2.89 2.62
N GLU A 49 -3.15 -2.01 3.53
CA GLU A 49 -4.57 -1.76 3.82
C GLU A 49 -5.31 -1.21 2.60
N CYS A 50 -4.72 -0.26 1.86
CA CYS A 50 -5.29 0.25 0.62
C CYS A 50 -5.49 -0.87 -0.42
N LEU A 51 -4.52 -1.77 -0.55
CA LEU A 51 -4.58 -2.89 -1.49
C LEU A 51 -5.63 -3.93 -1.08
N CYS A 52 -5.70 -4.28 0.20
CA CYS A 52 -6.76 -5.14 0.74
C CYS A 52 -8.14 -4.50 0.54
N TYR A 53 -8.27 -3.19 0.74
CA TYR A 53 -9.50 -2.46 0.48
C TYR A 53 -9.87 -2.48 -1.01
N ALA A 54 -8.91 -2.28 -1.90
CA ALA A 54 -9.11 -2.36 -3.35
C ALA A 54 -9.62 -3.75 -3.77
N LYS A 55 -9.01 -4.81 -3.26
CA LYS A 55 -9.37 -6.20 -3.55
C LYS A 55 -10.76 -6.57 -3.01
N LYS A 56 -11.09 -6.16 -1.78
CA LYS A 56 -12.42 -6.40 -1.18
C LYS A 56 -13.54 -5.67 -1.93
N ASN A 57 -13.28 -4.43 -2.37
CA ASN A 57 -14.26 -3.60 -3.07
C ASN A 57 -14.08 -3.66 -4.59
N PHE A 58 -13.40 -4.69 -5.11
CA PHE A 58 -13.06 -4.79 -6.53
C PHE A 58 -14.31 -4.70 -7.42
N HIS A 59 -15.40 -5.36 -7.01
CA HIS A 59 -16.68 -5.32 -7.73
C HIS A 59 -17.33 -3.93 -7.77
N SER A 60 -17.04 -3.06 -6.80
CA SER A 60 -17.55 -1.69 -6.73
C SER A 60 -16.69 -0.69 -7.53
N PHE A 61 -15.57 -1.14 -8.10
CA PHE A 61 -14.73 -0.31 -8.94
C PHE A 61 -14.95 -0.61 -10.42
N THR A 62 -14.89 0.46 -11.21
CA THR A 62 -14.98 0.37 -12.66
C THR A 62 -13.59 0.06 -13.23
N THR A 63 -13.48 -1.00 -14.02
CA THR A 63 -12.28 -1.31 -14.80
C THR A 63 -12.30 -0.58 -16.14
N ASN A 64 -11.13 -0.37 -16.76
CA ASN A 64 -11.08 0.23 -18.09
C ASN A 64 -11.83 -0.60 -19.15
N SER A 65 -11.88 -1.93 -18.98
CA SER A 65 -12.64 -2.85 -19.83
C SER A 65 -14.15 -2.62 -19.85
N GLN A 66 -14.72 -2.01 -18.81
CA GLN A 66 -16.17 -1.73 -18.74
C GLN A 66 -16.57 -0.48 -19.54
N ILE A 67 -15.61 0.36 -19.93
CA ILE A 67 -15.88 1.63 -20.63
C ILE A 67 -15.47 1.58 -22.09
N HIS A 68 -14.42 0.81 -22.42
CA HIS A 68 -13.94 0.69 -23.79
C HIS A 68 -13.98 -0.77 -24.25
N HIS A 69 -14.56 -1.00 -25.43
CA HIS A 69 -14.72 -2.31 -26.05
C HIS A 69 -13.42 -2.83 -26.70
N HIS A 70 -12.30 -2.10 -26.59
CA HIS A 70 -11.03 -2.45 -27.22
C HIS A 70 -10.03 -2.95 -26.16
N ASN A 71 -9.36 -4.07 -26.46
CA ASN A 71 -8.36 -4.67 -25.57
C ASN A 71 -7.09 -3.81 -25.52
N THR A 72 -7.00 -2.93 -24.52
CA THR A 72 -5.76 -2.21 -24.23
C THR A 72 -4.90 -2.97 -23.21
N ARG A 73 -3.59 -2.71 -23.20
CA ARG A 73 -2.63 -3.31 -22.23
C ARG A 73 -3.01 -3.07 -20.76
N HIS A 74 -3.88 -2.09 -20.49
CA HIS A 74 -4.36 -1.68 -19.16
C HIS A 74 -5.86 -1.96 -18.98
N LYS A 75 -6.44 -2.92 -19.71
CA LYS A 75 -7.89 -3.23 -19.64
C LYS A 75 -8.33 -3.68 -18.25
N ASP A 76 -7.47 -4.41 -17.54
CA ASP A 76 -7.72 -4.98 -16.21
C ASP A 76 -7.29 -4.02 -15.08
N ASP A 77 -6.87 -2.80 -15.42
CA ASP A 77 -6.58 -1.75 -14.45
C ASP A 77 -7.88 -1.08 -13.98
N LEU A 78 -7.90 -0.72 -12.70
CA LEU A 78 -8.98 0.06 -12.11
C LEU A 78 -8.92 1.47 -12.66
N ARG A 79 -10.07 2.00 -13.09
CA ARG A 79 -10.14 3.37 -13.59
C ARG A 79 -10.08 4.34 -12.41
N VAL A 80 -9.00 5.11 -12.38
CA VAL A 80 -8.84 6.18 -11.41
C VAL A 80 -9.54 7.44 -11.92
N ASN A 81 -10.65 7.82 -11.29
CA ASN A 81 -11.32 9.08 -11.61
C ASN A 81 -10.74 10.20 -10.73
N PHE A 82 -9.83 10.99 -11.30
CA PHE A 82 -9.22 12.10 -10.59
C PHE A 82 -10.20 13.25 -10.46
N GLY A 83 -10.78 13.41 -9.27
CA GLY A 83 -11.55 14.60 -8.93
C GLY A 83 -10.68 15.87 -8.92
N ARG A 84 -11.31 17.03 -9.09
CA ARG A 84 -10.64 18.35 -9.14
C ARG A 84 -9.81 18.68 -7.89
N LEU A 85 -10.16 18.12 -6.74
CA LEU A 85 -9.55 18.48 -5.46
C LEU A 85 -8.40 17.54 -5.07
N CYS A 86 -7.22 18.08 -4.79
CA CYS A 86 -6.08 17.30 -4.27
C CYS A 86 -6.42 16.47 -3.00
N LYS A 87 -7.38 16.92 -2.19
CA LYS A 87 -7.83 16.18 -1.00
C LYS A 87 -8.52 14.86 -1.36
N THR A 88 -9.32 14.84 -2.44
CA THR A 88 -10.00 13.62 -2.89
C THR A 88 -9.01 12.69 -3.59
N GLN A 89 -8.04 13.25 -4.31
CA GLN A 89 -6.96 12.48 -4.95
C GLN A 89 -6.05 11.77 -3.93
N LYS A 90 -5.75 12.41 -2.79
CA LYS A 90 -4.98 11.81 -1.69
C LYS A 90 -5.83 10.95 -0.74
N GLY A 91 -7.11 10.73 -1.08
CA GLY A 91 -8.02 9.91 -0.31
C GLY A 91 -7.72 8.41 -0.48
N PRO A 92 -8.08 7.57 0.52
CA PRO A 92 -7.80 6.14 0.49
C PRO A 92 -8.41 5.44 -0.72
N ARG A 93 -9.58 5.89 -1.21
CA ARG A 93 -10.25 5.32 -2.39
C ARG A 93 -9.48 5.50 -3.70
N ILE A 94 -8.94 6.69 -3.94
CA ILE A 94 -8.14 6.97 -5.15
C ILE A 94 -6.78 6.30 -5.02
N GLN A 95 -6.18 6.43 -3.84
CA GLN A 95 -4.86 5.87 -3.58
C GLN A 95 -4.85 4.33 -3.65
N SER A 96 -5.93 3.65 -3.23
CA SER A 96 -6.10 2.21 -3.36
C SER A 96 -6.15 1.75 -4.81
N GLN A 97 -6.84 2.49 -5.68
CA GLN A 97 -6.90 2.18 -7.12
C GLN A 97 -5.53 2.37 -7.78
N ILE A 98 -4.83 3.47 -7.46
CA ILE A 98 -3.48 3.73 -7.97
C ILE A 98 -2.52 2.60 -7.56
N PHE A 99 -2.49 2.25 -6.28
CA PHE A 99 -1.62 1.18 -5.81
C PHE A 99 -1.96 -0.17 -6.44
N PHE A 100 -3.24 -0.47 -6.64
CA PHE A 100 -3.65 -1.71 -7.28
C PHE A 100 -3.18 -1.80 -8.74
N ASN A 101 -3.18 -0.69 -9.47
CA ASN A 101 -2.69 -0.65 -10.86
C ASN A 101 -1.17 -0.82 -10.97
N CYS A 102 -0.41 -0.42 -9.93
CA CYS A 102 1.03 -0.66 -9.88
C CYS A 102 1.38 -2.15 -9.66
N ILE A 103 0.42 -2.99 -9.29
CA ILE A 103 0.66 -4.41 -9.03
C ILE A 103 0.63 -5.21 -10.34
N PRO A 104 1.58 -6.13 -10.55
CA PRO A 104 1.58 -6.98 -11.73
C PRO A 104 0.35 -7.89 -11.77
N ALA A 105 -0.17 -8.14 -12.98
CA ALA A 105 -1.43 -8.85 -13.19
C ALA A 105 -1.49 -10.24 -12.51
N HIS A 106 -0.37 -10.94 -12.41
CA HIS A 106 -0.30 -12.25 -11.76
C HIS A 106 -0.65 -12.20 -10.27
N LEU A 107 -0.36 -11.10 -9.56
CA LEU A 107 -0.76 -10.93 -8.16
C LEU A 107 -2.22 -10.50 -8.03
N ARG A 108 -2.78 -9.83 -9.04
CA ARG A 108 -4.17 -9.34 -9.01
C ARG A 108 -5.20 -10.47 -9.03
N HIS A 109 -4.89 -11.61 -9.65
CA HIS A 109 -5.80 -12.74 -9.82
C HIS A 109 -5.75 -13.76 -8.67
N ILE A 110 -4.94 -13.51 -7.65
CA ILE A 110 -4.80 -14.39 -6.49
C ILE A 110 -5.96 -14.18 -5.51
N ASP A 111 -6.30 -15.22 -4.74
CA ASP A 111 -7.27 -15.15 -3.65
C ASP A 111 -6.89 -14.14 -2.58
N THR A 112 -7.88 -13.54 -1.92
CA THR A 112 -7.69 -12.42 -0.97
C THR A 112 -6.71 -12.73 0.16
N ILE A 113 -6.68 -13.98 0.63
CA ILE A 113 -5.80 -14.42 1.73
C ILE A 113 -4.35 -14.49 1.25
N GLU A 114 -4.11 -15.19 0.13
CA GLU A 114 -2.78 -15.35 -0.44
C GLU A 114 -2.24 -14.02 -1.00
N PHE A 115 -3.12 -13.17 -1.53
CA PHE A 115 -2.79 -11.80 -1.93
C PHE A 115 -2.22 -10.98 -0.77
N LYS A 116 -2.90 -10.99 0.40
CA LYS A 116 -2.43 -10.27 1.58
C LYS A 116 -1.04 -10.74 2.02
N ASN A 117 -0.81 -12.05 2.02
CA ASN A 117 0.48 -12.63 2.41
C ASN A 117 1.59 -12.26 1.41
N LYS A 118 1.35 -12.41 0.10
CA LYS A 118 2.32 -12.05 -0.94
C LYS A 118 2.67 -10.57 -0.92
N ILE A 119 1.67 -9.69 -0.79
CA ILE A 119 1.91 -8.24 -0.69
C ILE A 119 2.65 -7.88 0.60
N LYS A 120 2.30 -8.51 1.73
CA LYS A 120 3.03 -8.30 2.99
C LYS A 120 4.50 -8.70 2.84
N THR A 121 4.80 -9.85 2.23
CA THR A 121 6.17 -10.29 1.95
C THR A 121 6.88 -9.31 1.02
N PHE A 122 6.23 -8.87 -0.05
CA PHE A 122 6.78 -7.89 -0.99
C PHE A 122 7.14 -6.55 -0.32
N LEU A 123 6.30 -6.08 0.60
CA LEU A 123 6.51 -4.81 1.31
C LEU A 123 7.49 -4.90 2.48
N SER A 124 7.73 -6.10 3.01
CA SER A 124 8.72 -6.36 4.06
C SER A 124 10.11 -6.73 3.52
N SER A 125 10.23 -7.03 2.21
CA SER A 125 11.47 -7.50 1.57
C SER A 125 12.55 -6.43 1.38
#